data_AF-A2EF63-F1
#
_entry.id   AF-A2EF63-F1
#
_cell.length_a   1.000
_cell.length_b   1.000
_cell.length_c   1.000
_cell.angle_alpha   90.00
_cell.angle_beta   90.00
_cell.angle_gamma   90.00
#
_symmetry.space_group_name_H-M   'P 1'
#
loop_
_entity.id
_entity.type
_entity.pdbx_description
1 polymer ?
#
loop_
_entity_poly.entity_id
_entity_poly.type
_entity_poly.pdbx_seq_one_letter_code
_entity_poly.pdbx_strand_id
1 'polypeptide(L)'
;MNHTRYDELMTSFNEYNDIVNTLYRLNTFDESKINEIFEKIKVINKSILSVEEIISIISTASLYRNRYMKSYFSIFKKVYDEYHPTQIRPEKIIYGLLSFFWNNDRKQIFEKYEEQNYSIKNHEKGTIYRAIMEDDMNSFIQFTEREDFDEDQLLKSDFYPYFYKGYSLIELCCYHGSVNCFKLLISKFQSKITQKCLEFSFLSGNAEIMSECLKVQTPNKSTMEYAIISHNIDFISFLMNEYNIDIDLDQCCKYHNIQ
;
A
#
# COMPACT_ATOMS: atom_id res chain seq x y z
N MET A 1 3.16 41.32 -14.61
CA MET A 1 3.84 40.30 -13.77
C MET A 1 2.78 39.32 -13.30
N ASN A 2 2.81 38.05 -13.71
CA ASN A 2 2.31 36.87 -12.94
C ASN A 2 2.00 35.59 -13.75
N HIS A 3 1.98 35.58 -15.09
CA HIS A 3 1.76 34.32 -15.83
C HIS A 3 2.90 33.31 -15.62
N THR A 4 4.16 33.74 -15.76
CA THR A 4 5.34 32.86 -15.66
C THR A 4 5.48 32.18 -14.30
N ARG A 5 5.16 32.89 -13.19
CA ARG A 5 5.21 32.32 -11.83
C ARG A 5 4.08 31.32 -11.57
N TYR A 6 2.90 31.55 -12.14
CA TYR A 6 1.79 30.61 -12.06
C TYR A 6 2.10 29.32 -12.82
N ASP A 7 2.66 29.46 -14.03
CA ASP A 7 3.03 28.32 -14.87
C ASP A 7 4.15 27.47 -14.23
N GLU A 8 5.16 28.12 -13.63
CA GLU A 8 6.22 27.46 -12.84
C GLU A 8 5.65 26.68 -11.64
N LEU A 9 4.76 27.31 -10.85
CA LEU A 9 4.13 26.68 -9.69
C LEU A 9 3.28 25.46 -10.10
N MET A 10 2.49 25.60 -11.15
CA MET A 10 1.64 24.52 -11.65
C MET A 10 2.47 23.35 -12.18
N THR A 11 3.60 23.64 -12.81
CA THR A 11 4.55 22.60 -13.26
C THR A 11 5.12 21.84 -12.08
N SER A 12 5.64 22.53 -11.05
CA SER A 12 6.16 21.87 -9.85
C SER A 12 5.11 21.05 -9.11
N PHE A 13 3.87 21.52 -9.06
CA PHE A 13 2.76 20.78 -8.46
C PHE A 13 2.40 19.51 -9.25
N ASN A 14 2.41 19.58 -10.58
CA ASN A 14 2.17 18.42 -11.43
C ASN A 14 3.29 17.38 -11.31
N GLU A 15 4.55 17.81 -11.26
CA GLU A 15 5.69 16.92 -11.03
C GLU A 15 5.59 16.22 -9.67
N TYR A 16 5.27 16.98 -8.62
CA TYR A 16 5.00 16.44 -7.29
C TYR A 16 3.89 15.37 -7.32
N ASN A 17 2.73 15.69 -7.92
CA ASN A 17 1.62 14.75 -7.98
C ASN A 17 1.96 13.50 -8.80
N ASP A 18 2.72 13.63 -9.89
CA ASP A 18 3.15 12.49 -10.71
C ASP A 18 3.99 11.50 -9.88
N ILE A 19 4.98 11.99 -9.12
CA ILE A 19 5.83 11.08 -8.34
C ILE A 19 5.07 10.46 -7.17
N VAL A 20 4.23 11.24 -6.47
CA VAL A 20 3.47 10.73 -5.32
C VAL A 20 2.45 9.69 -5.80
N ASN A 21 1.70 10.00 -6.86
CA ASN A 21 0.77 9.04 -7.46
C ASN A 21 1.51 7.78 -7.94
N THR A 22 2.68 7.94 -8.55
CA THR A 22 3.52 6.80 -8.99
C THR A 22 3.90 5.92 -7.80
N LEU A 23 4.29 6.51 -6.67
CA LEU A 23 4.64 5.77 -5.46
C LEU A 23 3.42 5.06 -4.86
N TYR A 24 2.30 5.75 -4.63
CA TYR A 24 1.09 5.12 -4.06
C TYR A 24 0.40 4.11 -4.98
N ARG A 25 0.69 4.15 -6.28
CA ARG A 25 0.15 3.21 -7.28
C ARG A 25 1.21 2.25 -7.82
N LEU A 26 2.36 2.13 -7.14
CA LEU A 26 3.43 1.22 -7.55
C LEU A 26 2.91 -0.21 -7.71
N ASN A 27 3.16 -0.79 -8.89
CA ASN A 27 2.64 -2.10 -9.26
C ASN A 27 3.61 -2.98 -10.05
N THR A 28 4.91 -2.76 -9.88
CA THR A 28 5.95 -3.43 -10.67
C THR A 28 7.07 -3.99 -9.79
N PHE A 29 7.68 -5.09 -10.24
CA PHE A 29 8.95 -5.64 -9.73
C PHE A 29 10.09 -5.47 -10.74
N ASP A 30 9.85 -4.76 -11.84
CA ASP A 30 10.82 -4.56 -12.92
C ASP A 30 11.90 -3.57 -12.48
N GLU A 31 13.15 -4.03 -12.43
CA GLU A 31 14.32 -3.23 -12.05
C GLU A 31 14.46 -1.97 -12.92
N SER A 32 14.13 -2.04 -14.22
CA SER A 32 14.23 -0.88 -15.12
C SER A 32 13.23 0.21 -14.75
N LYS A 33 11.98 -0.16 -14.49
CA LYS A 33 10.94 0.78 -14.02
C LYS A 33 11.25 1.33 -12.64
N ILE A 34 11.80 0.52 -11.74
CA ILE A 34 12.26 0.97 -10.43
C ILE A 34 13.37 2.03 -10.59
N ASN A 35 14.31 1.82 -11.51
CA ASN A 35 15.35 2.81 -11.81
C ASN A 35 14.75 4.10 -12.40
N GLU A 36 13.78 4.02 -13.30
CA GLU A 36 13.07 5.19 -13.82
C GLU A 36 12.39 6.01 -12.71
N ILE A 37 11.72 5.34 -11.77
CA ILE A 37 11.11 6.00 -10.61
C ILE A 37 12.19 6.68 -9.77
N PHE A 38 13.32 6.02 -9.54
CA PHE A 38 14.44 6.61 -8.80
C PHE A 38 15.03 7.84 -9.50
N GLU A 39 15.20 7.82 -10.83
CA GLU A 39 15.64 9.00 -11.58
C GLU A 39 14.66 10.17 -11.42
N LYS A 40 13.34 9.92 -11.47
CA LYS A 40 12.32 10.94 -11.19
C LYS A 40 12.44 11.51 -9.77
N ILE A 41 12.67 10.65 -8.78
CA ILE A 41 12.90 11.07 -7.39
C ILE A 41 14.08 12.04 -7.28
N LYS A 42 15.20 11.76 -7.97
CA LYS A 42 16.38 12.64 -7.95
C LYS A 42 16.11 14.02 -8.53
N VAL A 43 15.21 14.13 -9.52
CA VAL A 43 14.79 15.42 -10.09
C VAL A 43 13.98 16.19 -9.05
N ILE A 44 12.94 15.55 -8.50
CA ILE A 44 12.01 16.17 -7.53
C ILE A 44 12.73 16.56 -6.24
N ASN A 45 13.72 15.77 -5.81
CA ASN A 45 14.46 16.06 -4.59
C ASN A 45 15.24 17.39 -4.66
N LYS A 46 15.68 17.79 -5.85
CA LYS A 46 16.47 19.02 -6.03
C LYS A 46 15.64 20.29 -5.90
N SER A 47 14.32 20.20 -6.06
CA SER A 47 13.46 21.37 -6.25
C SER A 47 12.22 21.40 -5.35
N ILE A 48 11.69 20.23 -4.95
CA ILE A 48 10.35 20.14 -4.35
C ILE A 48 10.36 19.40 -3.01
N LEU A 49 10.92 18.18 -2.95
CA LEU A 49 10.82 17.32 -1.76
C LEU A 49 12.16 17.10 -1.07
N SER A 50 12.18 17.16 0.26
CA SER A 50 13.32 16.71 1.06
C SER A 50 13.48 15.19 0.99
N VAL A 51 14.70 14.69 1.26
CA VAL A 51 14.97 13.24 1.32
C VAL A 51 14.11 12.58 2.39
N GLU A 52 13.90 13.24 3.52
CA GLU A 52 13.05 12.77 4.61
C GLU A 52 11.58 12.68 4.21
N GLU A 53 11.09 13.62 3.40
CA GLU A 53 9.72 13.58 2.86
C GLU A 53 9.54 12.43 1.88
N ILE A 54 10.50 12.24 0.96
CA ILE A 54 10.52 11.11 0.02
C ILE A 54 10.48 9.78 0.77
N ILE A 55 11.32 9.62 1.80
CA ILE A 55 11.34 8.40 2.62
C ILE A 55 10.02 8.18 3.36
N SER A 56 9.41 9.25 3.88
CA SER A 56 8.10 9.20 4.54
C SER A 56 6.99 8.75 3.58
N ILE A 57 6.99 9.28 2.35
CA ILE A 57 6.03 8.91 1.30
C ILE A 57 6.21 7.44 0.91
N ILE A 58 7.44 7.01 0.61
CA ILE A 58 7.76 5.60 0.28
C ILE A 58 7.30 4.68 1.41
N SER A 59 7.57 5.05 2.66
CA SER A 59 7.22 4.25 3.83
C SER A 59 5.71 4.10 3.97
N THR A 60 4.98 5.20 3.81
CA THR A 60 3.51 5.21 3.91
C THR A 60 2.88 4.41 2.78
N ALA A 61 3.27 4.67 1.54
CA ALA A 61 2.79 3.93 0.37
C ALA A 61 3.06 2.42 0.48
N SER A 62 4.23 2.03 0.99
CA SER A 62 4.62 0.62 1.11
C SER A 62 3.71 -0.19 2.04
N LEU A 63 3.11 0.42 3.05
CA LEU A 63 2.12 -0.25 3.89
C LEU A 63 0.94 -0.69 3.04
N TYR A 64 0.30 0.28 2.39
CA TYR A 64 -0.95 0.11 1.66
C TYR A 64 -0.80 -0.61 0.32
N ARG A 65 0.44 -0.82 -0.14
CA ARG A 65 0.80 -1.56 -1.35
C ARG A 65 1.85 -2.63 -1.08
N ASN A 66 1.78 -3.27 0.08
CA ASN A 66 2.81 -4.20 0.56
C ASN A 66 3.07 -5.44 -0.33
N ARG A 67 2.20 -5.76 -1.32
CA ARG A 67 2.52 -6.72 -2.38
C ARG A 67 3.86 -6.37 -3.06
N TYR A 68 4.13 -5.07 -3.24
CA TYR A 68 5.32 -4.56 -3.92
C TYR A 68 6.42 -4.13 -2.94
N MET A 69 6.44 -4.66 -1.72
CA MET A 69 7.42 -4.27 -0.69
C MET A 69 8.87 -4.38 -1.17
N LYS A 70 9.19 -5.39 -1.98
CA LYS A 70 10.54 -5.54 -2.58
C LYS A 70 10.94 -4.33 -3.43
N SER A 71 10.00 -3.83 -4.22
CA SER A 71 10.21 -2.69 -5.10
C SER A 71 10.34 -1.40 -4.30
N TYR A 72 9.49 -1.19 -3.29
CA TYR A 72 9.65 -0.07 -2.36
C TYR A 72 10.99 -0.09 -1.64
N PHE A 73 11.44 -1.27 -1.20
CA PHE A 73 12.75 -1.42 -0.58
C PHE A 73 13.89 -1.10 -1.55
N SER A 74 13.81 -1.54 -2.81
CA SER A 74 14.80 -1.20 -3.83
C SER A 74 14.88 0.32 -4.07
N ILE A 75 13.72 0.99 -4.18
CA ILE A 75 13.66 2.46 -4.29
C ILE A 75 14.27 3.12 -3.04
N PHE A 76 13.85 2.69 -1.85
CA PHE A 76 14.36 3.20 -0.57
C PHE A 76 15.88 3.06 -0.48
N LYS A 77 16.43 1.89 -0.82
CA LYS A 77 17.87 1.62 -0.79
C LYS A 77 18.63 2.56 -1.73
N LYS A 78 18.16 2.73 -2.97
CA LYS A 78 18.76 3.67 -3.93
C LYS A 78 18.77 5.11 -3.41
N VAL A 79 17.67 5.57 -2.79
CA VAL A 79 17.60 6.90 -2.14
C VAL A 79 18.58 6.99 -0.97
N TYR A 80 18.64 5.97 -0.12
CA TYR A 80 19.54 5.96 1.03
C TYR A 80 21.02 5.98 0.61
N ASP A 81 21.39 5.18 -0.40
CA ASP A 81 22.75 5.07 -0.92
C ASP A 81 23.19 6.35 -1.65
N GLU A 82 22.28 7.06 -2.31
CA GLU A 82 22.59 8.33 -2.99
C GLU A 82 22.79 9.49 -2.01
N TYR A 83 21.91 9.60 -1.02
CA TYR A 83 21.82 10.82 -0.19
C TYR A 83 22.41 10.67 1.22
N HIS A 84 22.67 9.44 1.66
CA HIS A 84 23.21 9.12 2.99
C HIS A 84 22.59 9.94 4.14
N PRO A 85 21.25 10.00 4.26
CA PRO A 85 20.59 10.86 5.22
C PRO A 85 21.05 10.52 6.64
N THR A 86 21.74 11.47 7.28
CA THR A 86 22.43 11.25 8.56
C THR A 86 21.46 11.14 9.74
N GLN A 87 20.21 11.61 9.58
CA GLN A 87 19.18 11.67 10.60
C GLN A 87 17.80 11.24 10.07
N ILE A 88 17.66 10.01 9.57
CA ILE A 88 16.30 9.47 9.43
C ILE A 88 15.79 9.16 10.84
N ARG A 89 14.83 9.95 11.32
CA ARG A 89 14.16 9.65 12.58
C ARG A 89 13.41 8.34 12.42
N PRO A 90 13.63 7.33 13.31
CA PRO A 90 12.92 6.06 13.25
C PRO A 90 11.40 6.24 13.16
N GLU A 91 10.86 7.25 13.84
CA GLU A 91 9.44 7.65 13.85
C GLU A 91 8.85 7.97 12.45
N LYS A 92 9.68 8.35 11.47
CA LYS A 92 9.26 8.67 10.09
C LYS A 92 9.21 7.44 9.17
N ILE A 93 9.73 6.32 9.64
CA ILE A 93 9.69 5.06 8.92
C ILE A 93 8.58 4.25 9.58
N ILE A 94 7.68 3.66 8.81
CA ILE A 94 6.59 2.87 9.42
C ILE A 94 7.10 1.47 9.75
N TYR A 95 6.60 0.85 10.83
CA TYR A 95 7.02 -0.46 11.39
C TYR A 95 7.41 -1.55 10.37
N GLY A 96 6.73 -1.66 9.23
CA GLY A 96 7.11 -2.56 8.14
C GLY A 96 8.53 -2.32 7.57
N LEU A 97 8.97 -1.05 7.48
CA LEU A 97 10.36 -0.65 7.19
C LEU A 97 11.18 -0.39 8.47
N LEU A 98 10.55 -0.01 9.58
CA LEU A 98 11.17 0.34 10.87
C LEU A 98 11.74 -0.87 11.61
N SER A 99 11.12 -2.04 11.43
CA SER A 99 11.65 -3.32 11.92
C SER A 99 13.06 -3.61 11.40
N PHE A 100 13.46 -2.96 10.29
CA PHE A 100 14.84 -2.98 9.78
C PHE A 100 15.80 -2.07 10.55
N PHE A 101 15.34 -0.97 11.16
CA PHE A 101 16.19 0.01 11.85
C PHE A 101 16.58 -0.38 13.28
N TRP A 102 15.82 -1.25 13.95
CA TRP A 102 15.98 -1.48 15.40
C TRP A 102 16.98 -2.57 15.82
N ASN A 103 17.71 -3.21 14.90
CA ASN A 103 18.73 -4.21 15.25
C ASN A 103 20.09 -3.92 14.59
N ASN A 104 20.98 -3.25 15.34
CA ASN A 104 22.43 -3.05 15.09
C ASN A 104 22.84 -2.31 13.80
N ASP A 105 24.14 -1.94 13.75
CA ASP A 105 24.79 -1.06 12.77
C ASP A 105 24.17 -1.06 11.36
N ARG A 106 24.00 0.14 10.80
CA ARG A 106 23.28 0.43 9.54
C ARG A 106 23.66 -0.45 8.34
N LYS A 107 24.85 -1.07 8.36
CA LYS A 107 25.38 -1.98 7.35
C LYS A 107 24.82 -3.41 7.46
N GLN A 108 24.63 -3.93 8.68
CA GLN A 108 24.09 -5.27 8.95
C GLN A 108 22.60 -5.39 8.58
N ILE A 109 21.89 -4.26 8.54
CA ILE A 109 20.46 -4.16 8.18
C ILE A 109 20.21 -4.63 6.74
N PHE A 110 21.02 -4.14 5.79
CA PHE A 110 20.90 -4.49 4.38
C PHE A 110 21.39 -5.92 4.11
N GLU A 111 22.46 -6.35 4.79
CA GLU A 111 23.03 -7.69 4.67
C GLU A 111 22.06 -8.78 5.14
N LYS A 112 21.41 -8.60 6.31
CA LYS A 112 20.39 -9.53 6.82
C LYS A 112 19.12 -9.58 5.95
N TYR A 113 18.79 -8.49 5.26
CA TYR A 113 17.62 -8.40 4.39
C TYR A 113 17.85 -9.03 3.01
N GLU A 114 19.06 -8.91 2.46
CA GLU A 114 19.51 -9.64 1.27
C GLU A 114 19.63 -11.15 1.56
N GLU A 115 20.14 -11.54 2.74
CA GLU A 115 20.23 -12.95 3.17
C GLU A 115 18.86 -13.62 3.36
N GLN A 116 17.84 -12.88 3.80
CA GLN A 116 16.49 -13.40 4.03
C GLN A 116 15.59 -13.42 2.78
N ASN A 117 16.11 -13.09 1.59
CA ASN A 117 15.36 -13.17 0.33
C ASN A 117 13.98 -12.47 0.36
N TYR A 118 13.84 -11.40 1.16
CA TYR A 118 12.58 -10.70 1.37
C TYR A 118 11.46 -11.57 1.97
N SER A 119 11.79 -12.65 2.66
CA SER A 119 10.81 -13.61 3.18
C SER A 119 10.34 -13.21 4.56
N ILE A 120 9.17 -12.57 4.60
CA ILE A 120 8.38 -12.47 5.82
C ILE A 120 7.75 -13.85 5.97
N LYS A 121 7.85 -14.51 7.12
CA LYS A 121 7.20 -15.82 7.36
C LYS A 121 5.75 -15.88 6.89
N ASN A 122 5.03 -14.74 6.94
CA ASN A 122 3.64 -14.62 6.52
C ASN A 122 3.44 -14.30 5.02
N HIS A 123 4.46 -13.86 4.27
CA HIS A 123 4.42 -13.63 2.81
C HIS A 123 5.29 -14.61 2.02
N GLU A 124 5.87 -15.59 2.73
CA GLU A 124 6.63 -16.70 2.17
C GLU A 124 5.78 -17.54 1.22
N LYS A 125 6.45 -18.10 0.21
CA LYS A 125 5.83 -19.10 -0.67
C LYS A 125 5.37 -20.28 0.19
N GLY A 126 4.17 -20.78 -0.09
CA GLY A 126 3.58 -21.88 0.68
C GLY A 126 2.82 -21.44 1.93
N THR A 127 2.39 -20.18 2.00
CA THR A 127 1.41 -19.70 2.99
C THR A 127 0.08 -19.37 2.33
N ILE A 128 -1.02 -19.52 3.08
CA ILE A 128 -2.36 -19.11 2.62
C ILE A 128 -2.42 -17.61 2.29
N TYR A 129 -1.69 -16.79 3.04
CA TYR A 129 -1.61 -15.36 2.82
C TYR A 129 -0.89 -15.00 1.52
N ARG A 130 0.12 -15.77 1.11
CA ARG A 130 0.75 -15.61 -0.20
C ARG A 130 -0.19 -16.04 -1.32
N ALA A 131 -0.95 -17.11 -1.12
CA ALA A 131 -1.97 -17.53 -2.08
C ALA A 131 -3.02 -16.42 -2.28
N ILE A 132 -3.51 -15.81 -1.18
CA ILE A 132 -4.38 -14.63 -1.26
C ILE A 132 -3.66 -13.49 -1.99
N MET A 133 -2.46 -13.09 -1.57
CA MET A 133 -1.75 -11.95 -2.16
C MET A 133 -1.57 -12.05 -3.68
N GLU A 134 -1.41 -13.26 -4.23
CA GLU A 134 -1.25 -13.50 -5.68
C GLU A 134 -2.56 -13.92 -6.37
N ASP A 135 -3.66 -13.99 -5.63
CA ASP A 135 -4.94 -14.58 -6.07
C ASP A 135 -4.80 -16.01 -6.66
N ASP A 136 -3.88 -16.79 -6.11
CA ASP A 136 -3.62 -18.18 -6.50
C ASP A 136 -4.68 -19.11 -5.91
N MET A 137 -5.78 -19.25 -6.67
CA MET A 137 -6.93 -20.07 -6.31
C MET A 137 -6.56 -21.54 -6.05
N ASN A 138 -5.59 -22.10 -6.79
CA ASN A 138 -5.22 -23.51 -6.65
C ASN A 138 -4.53 -23.76 -5.31
N SER A 139 -3.52 -22.94 -4.98
CA SER A 139 -2.87 -23.01 -3.67
C SER A 139 -3.85 -22.71 -2.55
N PHE A 140 -4.74 -21.72 -2.73
CA PHE A 140 -5.72 -21.35 -1.73
C PHE A 140 -6.68 -22.52 -1.40
N ILE A 141 -7.23 -23.20 -2.42
CA ILE A 141 -8.09 -24.38 -2.22
C ILE A 141 -7.36 -25.44 -1.39
N GLN A 142 -6.10 -25.76 -1.72
CA GLN A 142 -5.31 -26.75 -0.98
C GLN A 142 -5.13 -26.38 0.50
N PHE A 143 -5.05 -25.10 0.86
CA PHE A 143 -5.03 -24.69 2.27
C PHE A 143 -6.40 -24.89 2.93
N THR A 144 -7.48 -24.56 2.24
CA THR A 144 -8.84 -24.66 2.79
C THR A 144 -9.36 -26.09 2.96
N GLU A 145 -8.66 -27.07 2.38
CA GLU A 145 -9.00 -28.50 2.46
C GLU A 145 -8.22 -29.24 3.56
N ARG A 146 -7.30 -28.57 4.26
CA ARG A 146 -6.56 -29.19 5.36
C ARG A 146 -7.45 -29.35 6.58
N GLU A 147 -7.21 -30.42 7.34
CA GLU A 147 -7.93 -30.68 8.59
C GLU A 147 -7.72 -29.59 9.65
N ASP A 148 -6.60 -28.87 9.60
CA ASP A 148 -6.23 -27.77 10.51
C ASP A 148 -6.63 -26.38 10.00
N PHE A 149 -7.39 -26.30 8.91
CA PHE A 149 -7.84 -25.02 8.38
C PHE A 149 -8.84 -24.32 9.32
N ASP A 150 -8.46 -23.12 9.76
CA ASP A 150 -9.31 -22.21 10.52
C ASP A 150 -9.78 -21.07 9.61
N GLU A 151 -11.10 -21.03 9.34
CA GLU A 151 -11.72 -19.99 8.50
C GLU A 151 -11.73 -18.61 9.16
N ASP A 152 -11.72 -18.57 10.50
CA ASP A 152 -11.76 -17.36 11.31
C ASP A 152 -10.35 -16.84 11.66
N GLN A 153 -9.31 -17.47 11.10
CA GLN A 153 -7.93 -17.10 11.38
C GLN A 153 -7.66 -15.62 11.02
N LEU A 154 -6.91 -14.95 11.90
CA LEU A 154 -6.54 -13.55 11.73
C LEU A 154 -5.04 -13.39 11.49
N LEU A 155 -4.68 -12.67 10.43
CA LEU A 155 -3.31 -12.25 10.19
C LEU A 155 -2.99 -11.00 11.00
N LYS A 156 -2.10 -11.11 11.98
CA LYS A 156 -1.45 -9.96 12.64
C LYS A 156 -0.06 -9.79 12.06
N SER A 157 0.19 -8.67 11.39
CA SER A 157 1.47 -8.40 10.74
C SER A 157 1.72 -6.91 10.56
N ASP A 158 2.90 -6.46 10.99
CA ASP A 158 3.36 -5.07 10.94
C ASP A 158 3.51 -4.50 9.52
N PHE A 159 3.32 -5.35 8.50
CA PHE A 159 3.28 -4.95 7.08
C PHE A 159 1.92 -4.42 6.65
N TYR A 160 0.90 -4.52 7.49
CA TYR A 160 -0.43 -3.98 7.22
C TYR A 160 -0.74 -2.83 8.18
N PRO A 161 -1.54 -1.84 7.76
CA PRO A 161 -2.02 -0.80 8.66
C PRO A 161 -2.78 -1.42 9.84
N TYR A 162 -2.79 -0.79 11.02
CA TYR A 162 -3.56 -1.23 12.20
C TYR A 162 -3.38 -2.72 12.60
N PHE A 163 -2.18 -3.28 12.39
CA PHE A 163 -1.85 -4.71 12.53
C PHE A 163 -2.30 -5.40 13.83
N TYR A 164 -2.40 -4.66 14.94
CA TYR A 164 -2.76 -5.21 16.25
C TYR A 164 -4.17 -5.79 16.29
N LYS A 165 -5.08 -5.33 15.42
CA LYS A 165 -6.46 -5.86 15.30
C LYS A 165 -6.48 -7.21 14.58
N GLY A 166 -5.56 -7.44 13.67
CA GLY A 166 -5.56 -8.58 12.75
C GLY A 166 -6.56 -8.41 11.60
N TYR A 167 -6.37 -9.19 10.54
CA TYR A 167 -7.24 -9.21 9.36
C TYR A 167 -7.69 -10.62 9.02
N SER A 168 -8.98 -10.78 8.76
CA SER A 168 -9.56 -12.03 8.26
C SER A 168 -9.11 -12.33 6.84
N LEU A 169 -9.26 -13.59 6.39
CA LEU A 169 -8.91 -13.99 5.04
C LEU A 169 -9.69 -13.20 3.98
N ILE A 170 -10.97 -12.92 4.21
CA ILE A 170 -11.81 -12.16 3.28
C ILE A 170 -11.38 -10.70 3.18
N GLU A 171 -11.02 -10.07 4.30
CA GLU A 171 -10.48 -8.70 4.31
C GLU A 171 -9.14 -8.64 3.58
N LEU A 172 -8.27 -9.64 3.74
CA LEU A 172 -7.03 -9.74 2.97
C LEU A 172 -7.29 -9.90 1.47
N CYS A 173 -8.32 -10.66 1.06
CA CYS A 173 -8.70 -10.74 -0.35
C CYS A 173 -9.11 -9.36 -0.89
N CYS A 174 -9.90 -8.58 -0.14
CA CYS A 174 -10.26 -7.23 -0.52
C CYS A 174 -9.05 -6.29 -0.59
N TYR A 175 -8.11 -6.43 0.35
CA TYR A 175 -6.88 -5.63 0.41
C TYR A 175 -5.99 -5.83 -0.81
N HIS A 176 -5.82 -7.08 -1.24
CA HIS A 176 -4.97 -7.45 -2.37
C HIS A 176 -5.70 -7.45 -3.71
N GLY A 177 -7.03 -7.33 -3.72
CA GLY A 177 -7.83 -7.41 -4.93
C GLY A 177 -7.98 -8.84 -5.46
N SER A 178 -7.93 -9.84 -4.58
CA SER A 178 -7.88 -11.28 -4.88
C SER A 178 -9.28 -11.85 -5.08
N VAL A 179 -9.84 -11.62 -6.27
CA VAL A 179 -11.25 -11.85 -6.56
C VAL A 179 -11.63 -13.32 -6.55
N ASN A 180 -10.72 -14.21 -6.95
CA ASN A 180 -11.00 -15.65 -6.97
C ASN A 180 -11.04 -16.22 -5.55
N CYS A 181 -10.07 -15.84 -4.71
CA CYS A 181 -10.05 -16.24 -3.30
C CYS A 181 -11.26 -15.65 -2.54
N PHE A 182 -11.61 -14.39 -2.81
CA PHE A 182 -12.79 -13.72 -2.26
C PHE A 182 -14.08 -14.49 -2.56
N LYS A 183 -14.31 -14.85 -3.83
CA LYS A 183 -15.50 -15.60 -4.25
C LYS A 183 -15.59 -16.98 -3.60
N LEU A 184 -14.46 -17.65 -3.40
CA LEU A 184 -14.44 -18.94 -2.71
C LEU A 184 -14.87 -18.79 -1.25
N LEU A 185 -14.35 -17.79 -0.54
CA LEU A 185 -14.72 -17.49 0.85
C LEU A 185 -16.22 -17.21 1.00
N ILE A 186 -16.80 -16.41 0.10
CA ILE A 186 -18.25 -16.17 0.10
C ILE A 186 -19.04 -17.45 -0.17
N SER A 187 -18.72 -18.17 -1.25
CA SER A 187 -19.55 -19.29 -1.71
C SER A 187 -19.46 -20.54 -0.83
N LYS A 188 -18.25 -20.91 -0.40
CA LYS A 188 -17.99 -22.13 0.36
C LYS A 188 -18.12 -21.92 1.88
N PHE A 189 -17.62 -20.80 2.38
CA PHE A 189 -17.52 -20.54 3.82
C PHE A 189 -18.55 -19.51 4.33
N GLN A 190 -19.34 -18.91 3.42
CA GLN A 190 -20.32 -17.88 3.78
C GLN A 190 -19.69 -16.73 4.57
N SER A 191 -18.41 -16.43 4.30
CA SER A 191 -17.65 -15.42 5.02
C SER A 191 -18.37 -14.07 4.94
N LYS A 192 -18.50 -13.39 6.09
CA LYS A 192 -19.19 -12.11 6.16
C LYS A 192 -18.36 -11.00 5.51
N ILE A 193 -18.94 -10.31 4.54
CA ILE A 193 -18.37 -9.06 4.01
C ILE A 193 -18.47 -7.99 5.11
N THR A 194 -17.33 -7.50 5.60
CA THR A 194 -17.26 -6.47 6.65
C THR A 194 -17.16 -5.06 6.06
N GLN A 195 -17.31 -4.01 6.89
CA GLN A 195 -17.01 -2.64 6.46
C GLN A 195 -15.56 -2.50 5.99
N LYS A 196 -14.63 -3.24 6.60
CA LYS A 196 -13.22 -3.25 6.22
C LYS A 196 -13.00 -3.85 4.83
N CYS A 197 -13.80 -4.85 4.44
CA CYS A 197 -13.83 -5.34 3.05
C CYS A 197 -14.16 -4.22 2.07
N LEU A 198 -15.19 -3.41 2.35
CA LEU A 198 -15.55 -2.27 1.51
C LEU A 198 -14.42 -1.25 1.42
N GLU A 199 -13.87 -0.83 2.56
CA GLU A 199 -12.72 0.09 2.63
C GLU A 199 -11.52 -0.41 1.80
N PHE A 200 -11.16 -1.68 1.96
CA PHE A 200 -10.06 -2.29 1.22
C PHE A 200 -10.35 -2.51 -0.26
N SER A 201 -11.62 -2.66 -0.66
CA SER A 201 -11.97 -2.75 -2.08
C SER A 201 -11.66 -1.47 -2.86
N PHE A 202 -11.78 -0.30 -2.21
CA PHE A 202 -11.33 0.98 -2.76
C PHE A 202 -9.80 1.08 -2.81
N LEU A 203 -9.10 0.51 -1.83
CA LEU A 203 -7.64 0.47 -1.83
C LEU A 203 -7.10 -0.38 -3.00
N SER A 204 -7.59 -1.61 -3.16
CA SER A 204 -7.15 -2.51 -4.23
C SER A 204 -7.65 -2.06 -5.60
N GLY A 205 -8.77 -1.36 -5.66
CA GLY A 205 -9.40 -0.90 -6.89
C GLY A 205 -9.99 -2.04 -7.74
N ASN A 206 -10.22 -3.22 -7.14
CA ASN A 206 -10.87 -4.32 -7.84
C ASN A 206 -12.38 -4.06 -7.94
N ALA A 207 -12.86 -3.72 -9.13
CA ALA A 207 -14.24 -3.33 -9.39
C ALA A 207 -15.26 -4.41 -8.99
N GLU A 208 -14.92 -5.69 -9.17
CA GLU A 208 -15.82 -6.79 -8.85
C GLU A 208 -16.00 -6.93 -7.34
N ILE A 209 -14.89 -6.97 -6.58
CA ILE A 209 -14.94 -7.00 -5.11
C ILE A 209 -15.68 -5.76 -4.57
N MET A 210 -15.38 -4.58 -5.10
CA MET A 210 -16.03 -3.33 -4.69
C MET A 210 -17.54 -3.39 -4.91
N SER A 211 -17.98 -3.91 -6.07
CA SER A 211 -19.41 -4.05 -6.37
C SER A 211 -20.12 -5.00 -5.41
N GLU A 212 -19.50 -6.12 -5.02
CA GLU A 212 -20.07 -7.04 -4.03
C GLU A 212 -20.14 -6.41 -2.64
N CYS A 213 -19.10 -5.66 -2.26
CA CYS A 213 -19.07 -4.96 -0.97
C CYS A 213 -20.17 -3.89 -0.87
N LEU A 214 -20.38 -3.11 -1.92
CA LEU A 214 -21.40 -2.05 -1.98
C LEU A 214 -22.85 -2.57 -1.92
N LYS A 215 -23.10 -3.84 -2.24
CA LYS A 215 -24.44 -4.44 -2.10
C LYS A 215 -24.87 -4.62 -0.65
N VAL A 216 -23.91 -4.72 0.27
CA VAL A 216 -24.18 -5.12 1.67
C VAL A 216 -23.61 -4.15 2.70
N GLN A 217 -22.67 -3.28 2.31
CA GLN A 217 -22.09 -2.23 3.15
C GLN A 217 -22.35 -0.84 2.57
N THR A 218 -22.37 0.17 3.45
CA THR A 218 -22.53 1.58 3.04
C THR A 218 -21.19 2.30 3.21
N PRO A 219 -20.71 3.05 2.20
CA PRO A 219 -19.56 3.92 2.33
C PRO A 219 -19.67 4.89 3.51
N ASN A 220 -18.55 5.11 4.19
CA ASN A 220 -18.44 6.05 5.29
C ASN A 220 -17.13 6.85 5.20
N LYS A 221 -16.81 7.66 6.21
CA LYS A 221 -15.57 8.46 6.26
C LYS A 221 -14.30 7.62 6.13
N SER A 222 -14.29 6.40 6.67
CA SER A 222 -13.16 5.46 6.53
C SER A 222 -13.05 4.97 5.08
N THR A 223 -14.17 4.72 4.40
CA THR A 223 -14.15 4.43 2.95
C THR A 223 -13.54 5.57 2.14
N MET A 224 -13.84 6.84 2.48
CA MET A 224 -13.19 8.01 1.87
C MET A 224 -11.69 8.06 2.16
N GLU A 225 -11.26 7.78 3.39
CA GLU A 225 -9.82 7.70 3.73
C GLU A 225 -9.09 6.70 2.81
N TYR A 226 -9.65 5.50 2.60
CA TYR A 226 -9.03 4.50 1.71
C TYR A 226 -9.11 4.87 0.22
N ALA A 227 -10.13 5.62 -0.23
CA ALA A 227 -10.14 6.20 -1.57
C ALA A 227 -9.03 7.25 -1.74
N ILE A 228 -8.80 8.11 -0.73
CA ILE A 228 -7.69 9.06 -0.71
C ILE A 228 -6.33 8.31 -0.77
N ILE A 229 -6.15 7.29 0.07
CA ILE A 229 -4.92 6.46 0.08
C ILE A 229 -4.68 5.74 -1.26
N SER A 230 -5.74 5.42 -2.01
CA SER A 230 -5.61 4.72 -3.29
C SER A 230 -5.00 5.58 -4.41
N HIS A 231 -4.95 6.90 -4.22
CA HIS A 231 -4.58 7.88 -5.25
C HIS A 231 -5.41 7.72 -6.54
N ASN A 232 -6.71 7.46 -6.36
CA ASN A 232 -7.69 7.37 -7.44
C ASN A 232 -8.77 8.45 -7.26
N ILE A 233 -8.66 9.53 -8.04
CA ILE A 233 -9.58 10.68 -7.97
C ILE A 233 -11.02 10.30 -8.36
N ASP A 234 -11.19 9.27 -9.19
CA ASP A 234 -12.53 8.80 -9.59
C ASP A 234 -13.26 8.19 -8.39
N PHE A 235 -12.52 7.50 -7.51
CA PHE A 235 -13.09 6.94 -6.28
C PHE A 235 -13.50 8.03 -5.29
N ILE A 236 -12.68 9.07 -5.13
CA ILE A 236 -13.00 10.22 -4.27
C ILE A 236 -14.25 10.93 -4.81
N SER A 237 -14.28 11.20 -6.12
CA SER A 237 -15.40 11.85 -6.80
C SER A 237 -16.69 11.04 -6.68
N PHE A 238 -16.61 9.73 -6.85
CA PHE A 238 -17.73 8.81 -6.66
C PHE A 238 -18.30 8.89 -5.25
N LEU A 239 -17.44 8.81 -4.22
CA LEU A 239 -17.88 8.87 -2.82
C LEU A 239 -18.46 10.23 -2.44
N MET A 240 -17.88 11.31 -2.95
CA MET A 240 -18.38 12.67 -2.73
C MET A 240 -19.75 12.88 -3.37
N ASN A 241 -19.92 12.49 -4.64
CA ASN A 241 -21.14 12.79 -5.40
C ASN A 241 -22.29 11.82 -5.11
N GLU A 242 -22.02 10.52 -4.99
CA GLU A 242 -23.07 9.50 -4.85
C GLU A 242 -23.45 9.25 -3.39
N TYR A 243 -22.53 9.52 -2.45
CA TYR A 243 -22.74 9.26 -1.02
C TYR A 243 -22.65 10.51 -0.14
N ASN A 244 -22.40 11.70 -0.71
CA ASN A 244 -22.26 12.97 0.02
C ASN A 244 -21.25 12.87 1.18
N ILE A 245 -20.14 12.17 0.97
CA ILE A 245 -19.08 12.04 1.97
C ILE A 245 -18.08 13.17 1.74
N ASP A 246 -17.92 14.04 2.75
CA ASP A 246 -16.97 15.13 2.72
C ASP A 246 -15.51 14.63 2.66
N ILE A 247 -14.69 15.37 1.92
CA ILE A 247 -13.25 15.14 1.85
C ILE A 247 -12.58 15.73 3.10
N ASP A 248 -11.82 14.91 3.81
CA ASP A 248 -11.00 15.35 4.94
C ASP A 248 -9.62 15.79 4.44
N LEU A 249 -9.37 17.10 4.47
CA LEU A 249 -8.12 17.71 4.02
C LEU A 249 -6.91 17.23 4.84
N ASP A 250 -7.09 16.89 6.12
CA ASP A 250 -6.00 16.34 6.93
C ASP A 250 -5.58 14.96 6.42
N GLN A 251 -6.53 14.15 5.92
CA GLN A 251 -6.19 12.87 5.27
C GLN A 251 -5.50 13.10 3.93
N CYS A 252 -5.94 14.07 3.13
CA CYS A 252 -5.26 14.44 1.88
C CYS A 252 -3.79 14.82 2.14
N CYS A 253 -3.52 15.65 3.15
CA CYS A 253 -2.17 16.03 3.54
C CYS A 253 -1.36 14.83 4.06
N LYS A 254 -1.94 14.02 4.95
CA LYS A 254 -1.29 12.83 5.54
C LYS A 254 -0.87 11.81 4.47
N TYR A 255 -1.70 11.61 3.45
CA TYR A 255 -1.44 10.66 2.38
C TYR A 255 -0.86 11.30 1.13
N HIS A 256 -0.52 12.60 1.17
CA HIS A 256 0.04 13.33 0.03
C HIS A 256 -0.84 13.31 -1.24
N ASN A 257 -2.15 13.10 -1.08
CA ASN A 257 -3.11 13.14 -2.18
C ASN A 257 -3.79 14.51 -2.21
N ILE A 258 -3.11 15.47 -2.85
CA ILE A 258 -3.48 16.89 -2.89
C ILE A 258 -4.07 17.32 -4.25
N GLN A 259 -4.34 16.36 -5.14
CA GLN A 259 -4.87 16.59 -6.48
C GLN A 259 -6.31 17.12 -6.48
#